data_AF-A0A0M4GGX1-F1
#
_entry.id   AF-A0A0M4GGX1-F1
#
_cell.length_a   1.000
_cell.length_b   1.000
_cell.length_c   1.000
_cell.angle_alpha   90.00
_cell.angle_beta   90.00
_cell.angle_gamma   90.00
#
_symmetry.space_group_name_H-M   'P 1'
#
loop_
_entity.id
_entity.type
_entity.pdbx_description
1 polymer ?
#
loop_
_entity_poly.entity_id
_entity_poly.type
_entity_poly.pdbx_seq_one_letter_code
_entity_poly.pdbx_strand_id
1 'polypeptide(L)'
;MVGTVLSNFWAALIAFSIYFFSTHPFVNPKSILLHASIIAIIVFFLTFLVRSIIAFVMEGPVVNEEVLVTTLNSEEMNELPSSEDLARVVKSMLNEDE
;
A
#
# COMPACT_ATOMS: atom_id res chain seq x y z
N MET A 1 8.12 -9.55 4.24
CA MET A 1 8.83 -9.18 2.99
C MET A 1 9.44 -10.38 2.23
N VAL A 2 9.88 -11.47 2.88
CA VAL A 2 10.45 -12.63 2.15
C VAL A 2 9.42 -13.35 1.25
N GLY A 3 8.16 -13.46 1.70
CA GLY A 3 7.12 -14.16 0.94
C GLY A 3 6.72 -13.49 -0.38
N THR A 4 6.85 -12.17 -0.50
CA THR A 4 6.48 -11.43 -1.73
C THR A 4 7.50 -11.61 -2.83
N VAL A 5 8.79 -11.51 -2.51
CA VAL A 5 9.88 -11.75 -3.48
C VAL A 5 9.88 -13.20 -3.95
N LEU A 6 9.67 -14.15 -3.04
CA LEU A 6 9.65 -15.58 -3.39
C LEU A 6 8.47 -15.92 -4.31
N SER A 7 7.28 -15.37 -4.05
CA SER A 7 6.10 -15.57 -4.90
C SER A 7 6.30 -15.02 -6.31
N ASN A 8 6.90 -13.83 -6.45
CA ASN A 8 7.21 -13.25 -7.76
C ASN A 8 8.27 -14.07 -8.51
N PHE A 9 9.25 -14.61 -7.79
CA PHE A 9 10.28 -15.49 -8.36
C PHE A 9 9.69 -16.81 -8.88
N TRP A 10 8.74 -17.40 -8.15
CA TRP A 10 7.99 -18.57 -8.62
C TRP A 10 7.21 -18.28 -9.91
N ALA A 11 6.51 -17.14 -9.99
CA ALA A 11 5.78 -16.76 -11.19
C ALA A 11 6.74 -16.55 -12.40
N ALA A 12 7.90 -15.93 -12.17
CA ALA A 12 8.92 -15.75 -13.18
C ALA A 12 9.49 -17.09 -13.69
N LEU A 13 9.74 -18.05 -12.79
CA LEU A 13 10.20 -19.40 -13.15
C LEU A 13 9.17 -20.18 -13.96
N ILE A 14 7.88 -20.04 -13.64
CA ILE A 14 6.81 -20.66 -14.40
C ILE A 14 6.76 -20.07 -15.82
N ALA A 15 6.80 -18.75 -15.95
CA ALA A 15 6.81 -18.08 -17.25
C ALA A 15 8.04 -18.46 -18.09
N PHE A 16 9.21 -18.50 -17.45
CA PHE A 16 10.45 -19.01 -18.07
C PHE A 16 10.25 -20.41 -18.63
N SER A 17 9.71 -21.31 -17.81
CA SER A 17 9.53 -22.72 -18.18
C SER A 17 8.55 -22.86 -19.35
N ILE A 18 7.42 -22.16 -19.30
CA ILE A 18 6.42 -22.18 -20.38
C ILE A 18 7.04 -21.69 -21.69
N TYR A 19 7.76 -20.56 -21.66
CA TYR A 19 8.39 -20.02 -22.87
C TYR A 19 9.47 -20.95 -23.42
N PHE A 20 10.31 -21.50 -22.53
CA PHE A 20 11.39 -22.42 -22.91
C PHE A 20 10.85 -23.70 -23.57
N PHE A 21 9.86 -24.37 -22.94
CA PHE A 21 9.28 -25.60 -23.47
C PHE A 21 8.41 -25.39 -24.71
N SER A 22 7.73 -24.24 -24.83
CA SER A 22 6.94 -23.92 -26.02
C SER A 22 7.81 -23.65 -27.26
N THR A 23 9.00 -23.09 -27.06
CA THR A 23 9.89 -22.68 -28.15
C THR A 23 10.90 -23.76 -28.54
N HIS A 24 11.28 -24.65 -27.63
CA HIS A 24 12.17 -25.77 -27.92
C HIS A 24 11.41 -26.88 -28.68
N PRO A 25 11.95 -27.48 -29.78
CA PRO A 25 13.32 -27.39 -30.32
C PRO A 25 13.47 -26.49 -31.57
N PHE A 26 12.51 -25.62 -31.84
CA PHE A 26 12.39 -24.92 -33.14
C PHE A 26 13.48 -23.85 -33.39
N VAL A 27 14.21 -23.45 -32.34
CA VAL A 27 15.19 -22.35 -32.40
C VAL A 27 16.49 -22.74 -31.69
N ASN A 28 17.57 -22.05 -32.02
CA ASN A 28 18.88 -22.19 -31.38
C ASN A 28 18.77 -22.18 -29.83
N PRO A 29 19.26 -23.22 -29.13
CA PRO A 29 19.07 -23.39 -27.68
C PRO A 29 19.58 -22.21 -26.84
N LYS A 30 20.71 -21.61 -27.25
CA LYS A 30 21.30 -20.45 -26.56
C LYS A 30 20.41 -19.21 -26.66
N SER A 31 19.79 -19.00 -27.82
CA SER A 31 18.89 -17.87 -28.05
C SER A 31 17.60 -18.03 -27.24
N ILE A 32 17.02 -19.24 -27.20
CA ILE A 32 15.83 -19.53 -26.38
C ILE A 32 16.10 -19.23 -24.91
N LEU A 33 17.26 -19.66 -24.39
CA LEU A 33 17.62 -19.43 -22.99
C LEU A 33 17.70 -17.94 -22.64
N LEU A 34 18.31 -17.13 -23.51
CA LEU A 34 18.40 -15.68 -23.30
C LEU A 34 17.04 -15.00 -23.37
N HIS A 35 16.22 -15.33 -24.38
CA HIS A 35 14.88 -14.76 -24.50
C HIS A 35 13.98 -15.16 -23.33
N ALA A 36 14.00 -16.44 -22.93
CA ALA A 36 13.27 -16.93 -21.77
C ALA A 36 13.68 -16.20 -20.48
N SER A 37 14.98 -15.97 -20.29
CA SER A 37 15.52 -15.25 -19.13
C SER A 37 15.08 -13.79 -19.10
N ILE A 38 15.12 -13.08 -20.25
CA ILE A 38 14.62 -11.71 -20.36
C ILE A 38 13.12 -11.66 -20.03
N ILE A 39 12.33 -12.59 -20.58
CA ILE A 39 10.89 -12.68 -20.30
C ILE A 39 10.63 -12.91 -18.80
N ALA A 40 11.41 -13.79 -18.16
CA ALA A 40 11.28 -14.06 -16.74
C ALA A 40 11.52 -12.80 -15.88
N ILE A 41 12.54 -12.01 -16.23
CA ILE A 41 12.82 -10.73 -15.56
C ILE A 41 11.65 -9.76 -15.74
N ILE A 42 11.10 -9.64 -16.95
CA ILE A 42 9.96 -8.77 -17.23
C ILE A 42 8.74 -9.21 -16.41
N VAL A 43 8.43 -10.50 -16.39
CA VAL A 43 7.31 -11.07 -15.63
C VAL A 43 7.49 -10.87 -14.12
N PHE A 44 8.73 -10.96 -13.62
CA PHE A 44 9.03 -10.66 -12.22
C PHE A 44 8.64 -9.23 -11.82
N PHE A 45 8.96 -8.23 -12.65
CA PHE A 45 8.52 -6.85 -12.40
C PHE A 45 7.02 -6.66 -12.64
N LEU A 46 6.45 -7.34 -13.64
CA LEU A 46 5.02 -7.25 -13.94
C LEU A 46 4.17 -7.81 -12.80
N THR A 47 4.58 -8.93 -12.20
CA THR A 47 3.89 -9.52 -11.04
C THR A 47 3.93 -8.61 -9.82
N PHE A 48 5.02 -7.86 -9.62
CA PHE A 48 5.08 -6.80 -8.62
C PHE A 48 4.02 -5.72 -8.88
N LEU A 49 3.94 -5.21 -10.12
CA LEU A 49 2.97 -4.18 -10.50
C LEU A 49 1.52 -4.67 -10.34
N VAL A 50 1.21 -5.86 -10.86
CA VAL A 50 -0.13 -6.46 -10.77
C VAL A 50 -0.54 -6.64 -9.32
N ARG A 51 0.38 -7.09 -8.46
CA ARG A 51 0.11 -7.24 -7.03
C ARG A 51 -0.15 -5.89 -6.35
N SER A 52 0.60 -4.85 -6.70
CA SER A 52 0.35 -3.49 -6.21
C SER A 52 -1.05 -3.00 -6.61
N ILE A 53 -1.48 -3.27 -7.84
CA ILE A 53 -2.83 -2.93 -8.30
C ILE A 53 -3.88 -3.75 -7.54
N ILE A 54 -3.67 -5.05 -7.35
CA ILE A 54 -4.59 -5.90 -6.58
C ILE A 54 -4.72 -5.36 -5.14
N ALA A 55 -3.61 -5.06 -4.47
CA ALA A 55 -3.63 -4.49 -3.13
C ALA A 55 -4.42 -3.17 -3.09
N PHE A 56 -4.13 -2.26 -4.03
CA PHE A 56 -4.83 -0.98 -4.16
C PHE A 56 -6.35 -1.15 -4.34
N VAL A 57 -6.79 -2.11 -5.15
CA VAL A 57 -8.23 -2.37 -5.36
C VAL A 57 -8.87 -3.03 -4.14
N MET A 58 -8.14 -3.93 -3.46
CA MET A 58 -8.67 -4.71 -2.33
C MET A 58 -8.74 -3.92 -1.02
N GLU A 59 -7.81 -3.00 -0.79
CA GLU A 59 -7.71 -2.24 0.47
C GLU A 59 -8.77 -1.14 0.61
N GLY A 60 -9.63 -0.92 -0.40
CA GLY A 60 -10.63 0.16 -0.36
C GLY A 60 -9.97 1.53 -0.21
N PRO A 61 -10.74 2.64 -0.14
CA PRO A 61 -10.12 3.94 0.10
C PRO A 61 -9.35 3.86 1.41
N VAL A 62 -8.03 3.98 1.29
CA VAL A 62 -7.12 4.10 2.42
C VAL A 62 -7.53 5.39 3.14
N VAL A 63 -8.39 5.27 4.15
CA VAL A 63 -8.36 6.19 5.27
C VAL A 63 -6.99 5.96 5.87
N ASN A 64 -6.05 6.75 5.37
CA ASN A 64 -4.66 6.74 5.75
C ASN A 64 -4.66 7.00 7.26
N GLU A 65 -4.50 5.96 8.08
CA GLU A 65 -4.64 6.08 9.55
C GLU A 65 -3.67 7.15 10.10
N GLU A 66 -2.54 7.37 9.41
CA GLU A 66 -1.60 8.44 9.71
C GLU A 66 -2.13 9.84 9.36
N VAL A 67 -2.94 9.98 8.31
CA VAL A 67 -3.64 11.23 7.97
C VAL A 67 -4.88 11.40 8.85
N LEU A 68 -5.62 10.33 9.18
CA LEU A 68 -6.80 10.42 10.05
C LEU A 68 -6.41 10.89 11.46
N VAL A 69 -5.32 10.37 12.04
CA VAL A 69 -4.83 10.83 13.35
C VAL A 69 -4.34 12.29 13.28
N THR A 70 -3.72 12.70 12.17
CA THR A 70 -3.27 14.10 12.00
C THR A 70 -4.45 15.06 11.77
N THR A 71 -5.50 14.63 11.06
CA THR A 71 -6.68 15.46 10.75
C THR A 71 -7.61 15.56 11.98
N LEU A 72 -7.82 14.46 12.70
CA LEU A 72 -8.59 14.44 13.95
C LEU A 72 -7.90 15.26 15.06
N ASN A 73 -6.58 15.18 15.20
CA ASN A 73 -5.83 16.00 16.17
C ASN A 73 -5.80 17.50 15.79
N SER A 74 -6.01 17.84 14.52
CA SER A 74 -6.03 19.24 14.06
C SER A 74 -7.41 19.89 14.19
N GLU A 75 -8.49 19.11 14.08
CA GLU A 75 -9.86 19.58 14.24
C GLU A 75 -10.33 19.61 15.72
N GLU A 76 -9.83 18.72 16.59
CA GLU A 76 -10.18 18.74 18.02
C GLU A 76 -9.37 19.73 18.88
N MET A 77 -8.28 20.32 18.35
CA MET A 77 -7.41 21.24 19.12
C MET A 77 -7.79 22.73 18.99
N ASN A 78 -8.90 23.07 18.34
CA ASN A 78 -9.37 24.47 18.19
C ASN A 78 -10.61 24.84 19.02
N GLU A 79 -11.14 23.96 19.85
CA GLU A 79 -12.24 24.28 20.77
C GLU A 79 -11.92 23.93 22.23
N LEU A 80 -10.67 24.19 22.67
CA LEU A 80 -10.45 24.39 24.10
C LEU A 80 -11.10 25.74 24.47
N PRO A 81 -12.14 25.77 25.32
CA PRO A 81 -12.77 27.01 25.71
C PRO A 81 -11.70 27.93 26.30
N SER A 82 -11.64 29.16 25.79
CA SER A 82 -10.71 30.17 26.29
C SER A 82 -10.87 30.24 27.81
N SER A 83 -9.76 30.42 28.53
CA SER A 83 -9.78 30.54 29.99
C SER A 83 -10.71 31.65 30.48
N GLU A 84 -10.99 32.63 29.62
CA GLU A 84 -11.99 33.68 29.84
C GLU A 84 -13.44 33.15 29.84
N ASP A 85 -13.77 32.23 28.93
CA ASP A 85 -15.12 31.62 28.86
C ASP A 85 -15.35 30.67 30.04
N LEU A 86 -14.33 29.90 30.44
CA LEU A 86 -14.36 29.09 31.65
C LEU A 86 -14.54 29.97 32.91
N ALA A 87 -13.82 31.09 33.01
CA ALA A 87 -13.94 32.01 34.13
C ALA A 87 -15.34 32.67 34.19
N ARG A 88 -15.95 32.95 33.03
CA ARG A 88 -17.29 33.52 32.95
C ARG A 88 -18.37 32.54 33.43
N VAL A 89 -18.26 31.27 33.04
CA VAL A 89 -19.17 30.20 33.49
C VAL A 89 -19.04 29.93 34.99
N VAL A 90 -17.81 29.91 35.53
CA VAL A 90 -17.61 29.76 36.99
C VAL A 90 -18.16 30.96 37.74
N LYS A 91 -18.00 32.18 37.21
CA LYS A 91 -18.53 33.40 37.81
C LYS A 91 -20.07 33.44 37.81
N SER A 92 -20.73 32.94 36.76
CA SER A 92 -22.20 32.87 36.76
C SER A 92 -22.71 31.85 37.78
N MET A 93 -22.03 30.70 37.93
CA MET A 93 -22.39 29.69 38.93
C MET A 93 -22.26 30.23 40.37
N LEU A 94 -21.25 31.06 40.64
CA LEU A 94 -21.04 31.66 41.98
C LEU A 94 -22.03 32.78 42.33
N ASN A 95 -22.63 33.43 41.33
CA ASN A 95 -23.57 34.54 41.53
C ASN A 95 -25.04 34.08 41.54
N GLU A 96 -25.33 32.83 41.18
CA GLU A 96 -26.68 32.25 41.28
C GLU A 96 -26.99 31.71 42.69
N ASP A 97 -26.00 31.66 43.58
CA ASP A 97 -26.10 31.16 44.96
C ASP A 97 -26.34 32.26 46.03
N GLU A 98 -26.65 33.51 45.62
CA GLU A 98 -27.20 34.59 46.48
C GLU A 98 -28.67 34.89 46.17
#